data_AF-A0A2U9IHH2-F1
#
_entry.id   AF-A0A2U9IHH2-F1
#
_cell.length_a   1.000
_cell.length_b   1.000
_cell.length_c   1.000
_cell.angle_alpha   90.00
_cell.angle_beta   90.00
_cell.angle_gamma   90.00
#
_symmetry.space_group_name_H-M   'P 1'
#
loop_
_entity.id
_entity.type
_entity.pdbx_description
1 polymer ?
#
loop_
_entity_poly.entity_id
_entity_poly.type
_entity_poly.pdbx_seq_one_letter_code
_entity_poly.pdbx_strand_id
1 'polypeptide(L)'
;MLSEDEIIATLKELYDGKPVAFSKIKRKLKCDGEELLNVLEKMEKSGKIRKIESGGGKAYEILEIDKTDIILNEIREIKDEIRKLQEYISEKKKISEDTFDAVYDKVKDNLGYAHLQAIRIELGMDKEEFYSKLKRHIEDNYDFIAGGEEGYVRKGSIYGIIKRRGE
;
A
#
# COMPACT_ATOMS: atom_id res chain seq x y z
N MET A 1 26.68 25.54 -15.78
CA MET A 1 26.22 24.79 -14.60
C MET A 1 26.51 23.34 -14.87
N LEU A 2 27.45 22.79 -14.10
CA LEU A 2 27.84 21.39 -14.17
C LEU A 2 26.71 20.50 -13.63
N SER A 3 26.25 19.51 -14.40
CA SER A 3 25.20 18.57 -13.96
C SER A 3 25.77 17.31 -13.32
N GLU A 4 24.98 16.66 -12.46
CA GLU A 4 25.37 15.38 -11.85
C GLU A 4 25.54 14.27 -12.90
N ASP A 5 24.70 14.27 -13.95
CA ASP A 5 24.75 13.27 -15.02
C ASP A 5 26.05 13.34 -15.84
N GLU A 6 26.54 14.56 -16.11
CA GLU A 6 27.84 14.77 -16.79
C GLU A 6 29.01 14.26 -15.94
N ILE A 7 28.95 14.44 -14.62
CA ILE A 7 29.96 13.93 -13.69
C ILE A 7 29.90 12.40 -13.64
N ILE A 8 28.70 11.80 -13.59
CA ILE A 8 28.52 10.35 -13.62
C ILE A 8 29.09 9.77 -14.92
N ALA A 9 28.75 10.35 -16.08
CA ALA A 9 29.27 9.92 -17.36
C ALA A 9 30.81 10.01 -17.41
N THR A 10 31.37 11.12 -16.89
CA THR A 10 32.82 11.33 -16.82
C THR A 10 33.50 10.33 -15.89
N LEU A 11 32.93 10.07 -14.72
CA LEU A 11 33.45 9.10 -13.76
C LEU A 11 33.44 7.69 -14.37
N LYS A 12 32.37 7.29 -15.07
CA LYS A 12 32.30 6.01 -15.79
C LYS A 12 33.34 5.90 -16.90
N GLU A 13 33.54 6.97 -17.67
CA GLU A 13 34.53 6.98 -18.75
C GLU A 13 35.98 6.90 -18.23
N LEU A 14 36.26 7.58 -17.12
CA LEU A 14 37.60 7.64 -16.52
C LEU A 14 37.92 6.48 -15.57
N TYR A 15 36.95 5.60 -15.31
CA TYR A 15 37.11 4.49 -14.37
C TYR A 15 38.00 3.39 -14.98
N ASP A 16 39.14 3.15 -14.34
CA ASP A 16 40.13 2.14 -14.74
C ASP A 16 40.26 1.01 -13.70
N GLY A 17 39.24 0.82 -12.86
CA GLY A 17 39.26 -0.09 -11.71
C GLY A 17 39.79 0.54 -10.42
N LYS A 18 40.09 1.84 -10.42
CA LYS A 18 40.46 2.62 -9.23
C LYS A 18 39.62 3.91 -9.11
N PRO A 19 39.51 4.48 -7.89
CA PRO A 19 38.87 5.77 -7.69
C PRO A 19 39.48 6.87 -8.57
N VAL A 20 38.63 7.69 -9.19
CA VAL A 20 39.05 8.71 -10.15
C VAL A 20 39.48 9.98 -9.41
N ALA A 21 40.71 10.42 -9.64
CA ALA A 21 41.25 11.63 -9.00
C ALA A 21 40.49 12.90 -9.43
N PHE A 22 40.28 13.83 -8.48
CA PHE A 22 39.64 15.13 -8.73
C PHE A 22 40.25 15.89 -9.91
N SER A 23 41.58 15.87 -10.03
CA SER A 23 42.32 16.52 -11.11
C SER A 23 42.02 15.93 -12.49
N LYS A 24 41.75 14.61 -12.59
CA LYS A 24 41.34 13.96 -13.84
C LYS A 24 39.93 14.40 -14.23
N ILE A 25 38.99 14.44 -13.28
CA ILE A 25 37.60 14.87 -13.49
C ILE A 25 37.57 16.33 -13.96
N LYS A 26 38.25 17.22 -13.24
CA LYS A 26 38.37 18.65 -13.59
C LYS A 26 38.93 18.86 -15.00
N ARG A 27 39.98 18.13 -15.36
CA ARG A 27 40.63 18.23 -16.67
C ARG A 27 39.70 17.81 -17.81
N LYS A 28 38.92 16.74 -17.61
CA LYS A 28 37.99 16.22 -18.61
C LYS A 28 36.81 17.16 -18.83
N LEU A 29 36.20 17.64 -17.74
CA LEU A 29 35.03 18.52 -17.78
C LEU A 29 35.36 19.99 -18.10
N LYS A 30 36.66 20.37 -18.07
CA LYS A 30 37.13 21.75 -18.30
C LYS A 30 36.34 22.79 -17.48
N CYS A 31 36.00 22.45 -16.25
CA CYS A 31 35.15 23.24 -15.37
C CYS A 31 35.94 23.93 -14.25
N ASP A 32 35.29 24.87 -13.57
CA ASP A 32 35.83 25.50 -12.38
C ASP A 32 35.99 24.50 -11.22
N GLY A 33 37.01 24.71 -10.39
CA GLY A 33 37.33 23.82 -9.29
C GLY A 33 36.33 23.87 -8.14
N GLU A 34 35.80 25.05 -7.81
CA GLU A 34 34.82 25.22 -6.74
C GLU A 34 33.45 24.69 -7.18
N GLU A 35 33.05 24.95 -8.42
CA GLU A 35 31.81 24.39 -8.98
C GLU A 35 31.82 22.86 -8.94
N LEU A 36 32.91 22.23 -9.40
CA LEU A 36 33.06 20.77 -9.35
C LEU A 36 33.04 20.23 -7.92
N LEU A 37 33.71 20.91 -6.99
CA LEU A 37 33.75 20.49 -5.59
C LEU A 37 32.34 20.51 -4.97
N ASN A 38 31.59 21.58 -5.19
CA ASN A 38 30.23 21.75 -4.69
C ASN A 38 29.29 20.64 -5.18
N VAL A 39 29.40 20.24 -6.45
CA VAL A 39 28.56 19.16 -6.99
C VAL A 39 29.00 17.80 -6.46
N LEU A 40 30.31 17.52 -6.40
CA LEU A 40 30.82 16.26 -5.84
C LEU A 40 30.45 16.10 -4.35
N GLU A 41 30.48 17.16 -3.55
CA GLU A 41 30.04 17.12 -2.14
C GLU A 41 28.54 16.84 -2.02
N LYS A 42 27.71 17.38 -2.93
CA LYS A 42 26.27 17.04 -2.99
C LYS A 42 26.04 15.58 -3.38
N MET A 43 26.81 15.08 -4.35
CA MET A 43 26.74 13.68 -4.78
C MET A 43 27.22 12.71 -3.68
N GLU A 44 28.21 13.11 -2.90
CA GLU A 44 28.70 12.34 -1.73
C GLU A 44 27.64 12.31 -0.63
N LYS A 45 27.04 13.46 -0.28
CA LYS A 45 25.95 13.54 0.71
C LYS A 45 24.70 12.76 0.31
N SER A 46 24.42 12.67 -0.98
CA SER A 46 23.30 11.86 -1.52
C SER A 46 23.65 10.38 -1.70
N GLY A 47 24.87 9.96 -1.35
CA GLY A 47 25.30 8.56 -1.42
C GLY A 47 25.55 8.01 -2.83
N LYS A 48 25.60 8.89 -3.85
CA LYS A 48 25.83 8.49 -5.26
C LYS A 48 27.30 8.19 -5.57
N ILE A 49 28.20 8.80 -4.81
CA ILE A 49 29.65 8.60 -4.93
C ILE A 49 30.27 8.46 -3.55
N ARG A 50 31.42 7.79 -3.49
CA ARG A 50 32.28 7.77 -2.30
C ARG A 50 33.54 8.57 -2.58
N LYS A 51 33.92 9.43 -1.63
CA LYS A 51 35.21 10.13 -1.62
C LYS A 51 36.25 9.31 -0.88
N ILE A 52 37.44 9.23 -1.46
CA ILE A 52 38.60 8.53 -0.91
C ILE A 52 39.78 9.48 -0.91
N GLU A 53 40.53 9.53 0.18
CA GLU A 53 41.80 10.25 0.25
C GLU A 53 42.92 9.35 -0.29
N SER A 54 43.60 9.79 -1.34
CA SER A 54 44.67 9.03 -1.98
C SER A 54 45.90 9.92 -2.16
N GLY A 55 47.00 9.58 -1.48
CA GLY A 55 48.32 10.21 -1.67
C GLY A 55 48.34 11.72 -1.50
N GLY A 56 47.53 12.27 -0.58
CA GLY A 56 47.42 13.73 -0.34
C GLY A 56 46.38 14.46 -1.20
N GLY A 57 45.62 13.75 -2.05
CA GLY A 57 44.54 14.32 -2.87
C GLY A 57 43.18 13.64 -2.69
N LYS A 58 42.14 14.23 -3.28
CA LYS A 58 40.75 13.70 -3.28
C LYS A 58 40.51 12.83 -4.53
N ALA A 59 39.96 11.64 -4.35
CA ALA A 59 39.50 10.75 -5.42
C ALA A 59 38.06 10.29 -5.17
N TYR A 60 37.35 9.91 -6.23
CA TYR A 60 35.92 9.61 -6.19
C TYR A 60 35.60 8.34 -6.97
N GLU A 61 34.73 7.51 -6.40
CA GLU A 61 34.17 6.33 -7.06
C GLU A 61 32.64 6.41 -7.07
N ILE A 62 32.00 5.93 -8.14
CA ILE A 62 30.54 5.82 -8.16
C ILE A 62 30.16 4.68 -7.23
N LEU A 63 29.26 4.96 -6.30
CA LEU A 63 28.53 3.92 -5.60
C LEU A 63 27.39 3.56 -6.54
N GLU A 64 27.50 2.43 -7.24
CA GLU A 64 26.34 1.86 -7.92
C GLU A 64 25.34 1.51 -6.83
N ILE A 65 24.45 2.46 -6.50
CA ILE A 65 23.19 2.10 -5.86
C ILE A 65 22.46 1.35 -6.95
N ASP A 66 22.52 0.02 -6.86
CA ASP A 66 21.84 -0.86 -7.79
C ASP A 66 20.38 -0.40 -7.82
N LYS A 67 19.88 -0.02 -9.00
CA LYS A 67 18.46 0.37 -9.14
C LYS A 67 17.55 -0.71 -8.57
N THR A 68 18.04 -1.95 -8.59
CA THR A 68 17.46 -3.13 -7.95
C THR A 68 17.26 -2.96 -6.44
N ASP A 69 18.21 -2.38 -5.70
CA ASP A 69 18.10 -2.18 -4.25
C ASP A 69 17.08 -1.09 -3.88
N ILE A 70 16.98 -0.04 -4.69
CA ILE A 70 15.95 1.01 -4.54
C ILE A 70 14.57 0.38 -4.78
N ILE A 71 14.41 -0.34 -5.89
CA ILE A 71 13.16 -1.02 -6.24
C ILE A 71 12.79 -2.06 -5.16
N LEU A 72 13.76 -2.80 -4.61
CA LEU A 72 13.53 -3.77 -3.55
C LEU A 72 13.05 -3.11 -2.24
N ASN A 73 13.58 -1.93 -1.90
CA ASN A 73 13.13 -1.19 -0.74
C ASN A 73 11.72 -0.63 -0.93
N GLU A 74 11.42 -0.06 -2.11
CA GLU A 74 10.06 0.40 -2.44
C GLU A 74 9.05 -0.76 -2.40
N ILE A 75 9.42 -1.95 -2.92
CA ILE A 75 8.57 -3.15 -2.84
C ILE A 75 8.33 -3.57 -1.37
N ARG A 76 9.34 -3.47 -0.51
CA ARG A 76 9.18 -3.79 0.92
C ARG A 76 8.24 -2.81 1.62
N GLU A 77 8.39 -1.51 1.35
CA GLU A 77 7.51 -0.48 1.92
C GLU A 77 6.06 -0.68 1.47
N ILE A 78 5.82 -0.91 0.17
CA ILE A 78 4.50 -1.23 -0.36
C ILE A 78 3.91 -2.48 0.30
N LYS A 79 4.73 -3.52 0.51
CA LYS A 79 4.27 -4.76 1.14
C LYS A 79 3.85 -4.54 2.60
N ASP A 80 4.58 -3.70 3.34
CA ASP A 80 4.25 -3.36 4.71
C ASP A 80 3.00 -2.47 4.80
N GLU A 81 2.82 -1.53 3.87
CA GLU A 81 1.58 -0.75 3.77
C GLU A 81 0.37 -1.63 3.44
N ILE A 82 0.52 -2.59 2.53
CA ILE A 82 -0.52 -3.58 2.23
C ILE A 82 -0.85 -4.40 3.48
N ARG A 83 0.16 -4.82 4.25
CA ARG A 83 -0.07 -5.58 5.50
C ARG A 83 -0.83 -4.73 6.52
N LYS A 84 -0.46 -3.47 6.71
CA LYS A 84 -1.18 -2.53 7.60
C LYS A 84 -2.61 -2.28 7.13
N LEU A 85 -2.84 -2.16 5.82
CA LEU A 85 -4.18 -2.05 5.24
C LEU A 85 -4.98 -3.33 5.47
N GLN A 86 -4.37 -4.51 5.33
CA GLN A 86 -5.02 -5.80 5.62
C GLN A 86 -5.37 -5.93 7.09
N GLU A 87 -4.50 -5.49 8.00
CA GLU A 87 -4.76 -5.45 9.44
C GLU A 87 -5.89 -4.47 9.76
N TYR A 88 -5.86 -3.25 9.22
CA TYR A 88 -6.92 -2.26 9.38
C TYR A 88 -8.27 -2.74 8.82
N ILE A 89 -8.27 -3.41 7.66
CA ILE A 89 -9.46 -4.04 7.08
C ILE A 89 -9.91 -5.23 7.94
N SER A 90 -8.99 -6.00 8.52
CA SER A 90 -9.33 -7.13 9.40
C SER A 90 -9.90 -6.67 10.74
N GLU A 91 -9.38 -5.58 11.30
CA GLU A 91 -9.92 -4.90 12.48
C GLU A 91 -11.28 -4.27 12.17
N LYS A 92 -11.48 -3.69 10.97
CA LYS A 92 -12.80 -3.27 10.50
C LYS A 92 -13.73 -4.44 10.16
N LYS A 93 -13.21 -5.62 9.81
CA LYS A 93 -13.99 -6.86 9.62
C LYS A 93 -14.46 -7.46 10.95
N LYS A 94 -14.10 -6.89 12.12
CA LYS A 94 -14.90 -7.03 13.35
C LYS A 94 -16.24 -6.26 13.33
N ILE A 95 -16.68 -5.78 12.17
CA ILE A 95 -18.11 -5.68 11.85
C ILE A 95 -18.56 -7.13 11.59
N SER A 96 -18.98 -7.89 12.60
CA SER A 96 -19.31 -9.32 12.37
C SER A 96 -20.69 -9.80 12.79
N GLU A 97 -21.27 -9.39 13.91
CA GLU A 97 -22.62 -9.86 14.29
C GLU A 97 -23.38 -8.75 15.03
N ASP A 98 -22.72 -8.11 16.00
CA ASP A 98 -23.30 -6.99 16.78
C ASP A 98 -23.73 -5.80 15.90
N THR A 99 -22.98 -5.51 14.82
CA THR A 99 -23.35 -4.43 13.90
C THR A 99 -24.56 -4.82 13.04
N PHE A 100 -24.67 -6.09 12.66
CA PHE A 100 -25.85 -6.59 11.96
C PHE A 100 -27.08 -6.45 12.86
N ASP A 101 -26.97 -6.83 14.12
CA ASP A 101 -28.05 -6.76 15.11
C ASP A 101 -28.46 -5.30 15.36
N ALA A 102 -27.50 -4.39 15.50
CA ALA A 102 -27.76 -2.96 15.66
C ALA A 102 -28.47 -2.35 14.43
N VAL A 103 -28.08 -2.75 13.23
CA VAL A 103 -28.74 -2.30 11.99
C VAL A 103 -30.14 -2.90 11.88
N TYR A 104 -30.30 -4.18 12.19
CA TYR A 104 -31.61 -4.84 12.24
C TYR A 104 -32.56 -4.07 13.16
N ASP A 105 -32.13 -3.72 14.38
CA ASP A 105 -32.95 -2.98 15.34
C ASP A 105 -33.30 -1.56 14.85
N LYS A 106 -32.50 -0.99 13.95
CA LYS A 106 -32.77 0.31 13.32
C LYS A 106 -33.78 0.22 12.17
N VAL A 107 -33.75 -0.86 11.38
CA VAL A 107 -34.55 -0.98 10.15
C VAL A 107 -35.81 -1.85 10.31
N LYS A 108 -35.95 -2.57 11.42
CA LYS A 108 -37.13 -3.40 11.68
C LYS A 108 -38.39 -2.54 11.79
N ASP A 109 -39.50 -3.09 11.33
CA ASP A 109 -40.81 -2.47 11.48
C ASP A 109 -41.36 -2.65 12.91
N ASN A 110 -42.54 -2.09 13.16
CA ASN A 110 -43.22 -2.17 14.46
C ASN A 110 -43.61 -3.60 14.88
N LEU A 111 -43.57 -4.56 13.95
CA LEU A 111 -43.86 -5.98 14.20
C LEU A 111 -42.58 -6.83 14.33
N GLY A 112 -41.41 -6.20 14.21
CA GLY A 112 -40.11 -6.83 14.29
C GLY A 112 -39.67 -7.51 13.00
N TYR A 113 -40.21 -7.14 11.84
CA TYR A 113 -39.75 -7.65 10.55
C TYR A 113 -38.75 -6.70 9.91
N ALA A 114 -37.69 -7.25 9.33
CA ALA A 114 -36.71 -6.49 8.56
C ALA A 114 -36.40 -7.18 7.22
N HIS A 115 -36.20 -6.37 6.18
CA HIS A 115 -35.74 -6.85 4.89
C HIS A 115 -34.22 -6.98 4.88
N LEU A 116 -33.71 -8.14 4.46
CA LEU A 116 -32.26 -8.39 4.31
C LEU A 116 -31.60 -7.37 3.36
N GLN A 117 -32.33 -6.94 2.32
CA GLN A 117 -31.91 -5.87 1.42
C GLN A 117 -31.64 -4.55 2.15
N ALA A 118 -32.53 -4.15 3.05
CA ALA A 118 -32.41 -2.89 3.79
C ALA A 118 -31.20 -2.94 4.72
N ILE A 119 -31.02 -4.06 5.43
CA ILE A 119 -29.87 -4.28 6.32
C ILE A 119 -28.57 -4.26 5.51
N ARG A 120 -28.52 -4.94 4.36
CA ARG A 120 -27.34 -4.97 3.50
C ARG A 120 -26.96 -3.58 2.98
N ILE A 121 -27.95 -2.81 2.51
CA ILE A 121 -27.72 -1.45 2.01
C ILE A 121 -27.21 -0.55 3.13
N GLU A 122 -27.78 -0.63 4.32
CA GLU A 122 -27.36 0.16 5.49
C GLU A 122 -25.94 -0.22 5.96
N LEU A 123 -25.57 -1.50 5.84
CA LEU A 123 -24.20 -1.97 6.08
C LEU A 123 -23.22 -1.61 4.95
N GLY A 124 -23.70 -1.09 3.82
CA GLY A 124 -22.88 -0.74 2.67
C GLY A 124 -22.19 -1.93 2.01
N MET A 125 -22.75 -3.14 2.15
CA MET A 125 -22.15 -4.38 1.67
C MET A 125 -22.68 -4.77 0.29
N ASP A 126 -21.83 -5.39 -0.53
CA ASP A 126 -22.28 -6.08 -1.72
C ASP A 126 -23.06 -7.35 -1.36
N LYS A 127 -23.82 -7.84 -2.35
CA LYS A 127 -24.73 -8.97 -2.15
C LYS A 127 -23.95 -10.23 -1.75
N GLU A 128 -22.90 -10.58 -2.48
CA GLU A 128 -22.15 -11.81 -2.25
C GLU A 128 -21.45 -11.78 -0.89
N GLU A 129 -20.82 -10.67 -0.53
CA GLU A 129 -20.15 -10.53 0.76
C GLU A 129 -21.12 -10.62 1.93
N PHE A 130 -22.28 -9.96 1.86
CA PHE A 130 -23.30 -9.98 2.91
C PHE A 130 -23.83 -11.39 3.17
N TYR A 131 -24.30 -12.08 2.11
CA TYR A 131 -24.87 -13.42 2.24
C TYR A 131 -23.82 -14.50 2.50
N SER A 132 -22.54 -14.27 2.20
CA SER A 132 -21.47 -15.21 2.54
C SER A 132 -21.01 -15.08 3.99
N LYS A 133 -20.88 -13.85 4.51
CA LYS A 133 -20.32 -13.61 5.85
C LYS A 133 -21.34 -13.82 6.96
N LEU A 134 -22.56 -13.31 6.78
CA LEU A 134 -23.58 -13.27 7.82
C LEU A 134 -24.51 -14.48 7.80
N LYS A 135 -24.29 -15.42 6.87
CA LYS A 135 -25.15 -16.59 6.69
C LYS A 135 -25.44 -17.32 7.98
N ARG A 136 -24.38 -17.69 8.69
CA ARG A 136 -24.47 -18.49 9.90
C ARG A 136 -25.20 -17.72 11.00
N HIS A 137 -24.82 -16.47 11.23
CA HIS A 137 -25.46 -15.60 12.23
C HIS A 137 -26.97 -15.45 11.99
N ILE A 138 -27.37 -15.18 10.74
CA ILE A 138 -28.78 -15.02 10.38
C ILE A 138 -29.53 -16.35 10.55
N GLU A 139 -28.96 -17.46 10.09
CA GLU A 139 -29.59 -18.78 10.23
C GLU A 139 -29.77 -19.21 11.70
N ASP A 140 -28.80 -18.90 12.55
CA ASP A 140 -28.80 -19.30 13.96
C ASP A 140 -29.72 -18.42 14.80
N ASN A 141 -29.85 -17.11 14.50
CA ASN A 141 -30.53 -16.14 15.38
C ASN A 141 -31.88 -15.59 14.84
N TYR A 142 -32.22 -15.83 13.57
CA TYR A 142 -33.40 -15.24 12.94
C TYR A 142 -34.30 -16.29 12.28
N ASP A 143 -35.59 -15.98 12.24
CA ASP A 143 -36.60 -16.73 11.50
C ASP A 143 -36.81 -16.13 10.12
N PHE A 144 -36.84 -16.98 9.10
CA PHE A 144 -36.96 -16.60 7.71
C PHE A 144 -38.40 -16.58 7.25
N ILE A 145 -38.80 -15.49 6.61
CA ILE A 145 -40.14 -15.29 6.06
C ILE A 145 -40.04 -15.12 4.55
N ALA A 146 -40.95 -15.79 3.84
CA ALA A 146 -41.00 -15.72 2.39
C ALA A 146 -41.43 -14.32 1.93
N GLY A 147 -40.74 -13.79 0.93
CA GLY A 147 -40.93 -12.45 0.40
C GLY A 147 -39.63 -11.64 0.29
N GLY A 148 -39.74 -10.41 -0.20
CA GLY A 148 -38.61 -9.52 -0.46
C GLY A 148 -38.01 -9.68 -1.87
N GLU A 149 -37.24 -8.67 -2.29
CA GLU A 149 -36.59 -8.65 -3.61
C GLU A 149 -35.30 -9.49 -3.65
N GLU A 150 -34.64 -9.66 -2.50
CA GLU A 150 -33.45 -10.50 -2.34
C GLU A 150 -33.52 -11.29 -1.03
N GLY A 151 -32.82 -12.41 -0.97
CA GLY A 151 -32.77 -13.27 0.20
C GLY A 151 -32.27 -14.67 -0.13
N TYR A 152 -32.42 -15.59 0.82
CA TYR A 152 -32.06 -16.98 0.61
C TYR A 152 -33.13 -17.71 -0.20
N VAL A 153 -32.73 -18.47 -1.22
CA VAL A 153 -33.66 -19.27 -2.02
C VAL A 153 -33.79 -20.65 -1.39
N ARG A 154 -35.01 -21.02 -0.97
CA ARG A 154 -35.32 -22.36 -0.45
C ARG A 154 -36.59 -22.87 -1.12
N LYS A 155 -36.53 -24.08 -1.70
CA LYS A 155 -37.66 -24.75 -2.39
C LYS A 155 -38.39 -23.85 -3.42
N GLY A 156 -37.66 -22.98 -4.12
CA GLY A 156 -38.22 -22.10 -5.16
C GLY A 156 -38.81 -20.79 -4.65
N SER A 157 -38.78 -20.51 -3.35
CA SER A 157 -39.22 -19.24 -2.75
C SER A 157 -38.04 -18.44 -2.22
N ILE A 158 -38.13 -17.11 -2.35
CA ILE A 158 -37.15 -16.16 -1.79
C ILE A 158 -37.53 -15.86 -0.34
N TYR A 159 -36.58 -15.99 0.56
CA TYR A 159 -36.68 -15.64 1.97
C TYR A 159 -35.80 -14.43 2.26
N GLY A 160 -36.37 -13.25 1.99
CA GLY A 160 -35.74 -11.95 2.11
C GLY A 160 -36.12 -11.15 3.35
N ILE A 161 -37.05 -11.67 4.14
CA ILE A 161 -37.55 -11.03 5.35
C ILE A 161 -37.13 -11.89 6.53
N ILE A 162 -36.64 -11.23 7.58
CA ILE A 162 -36.21 -11.88 8.83
C ILE A 162 -36.88 -11.26 10.04
N LYS A 163 -37.06 -12.07 11.08
CA LYS A 163 -37.48 -11.66 12.42
C LYS A 163 -36.56 -12.32 13.46
N ARG A 164 -36.11 -11.58 14.47
CA ARG A 164 -35.24 -12.12 15.53
C ARG A 164 -35.99 -13.21 16.31
N ARG A 165 -35.36 -14.37 16.48
CA ARG A 165 -35.98 -15.50 17.16
C ARG A 165 -36.10 -15.19 18.66
N GLY A 166 -37.31 -15.38 19.21
CA GLY A 166 -37.59 -15.12 20.62
C GLY A 166 -38.10 -13.71 20.96
N GLU A 167 -38.24 -12.84 19.96
CA GLU A 167 -39.04 -11.58 20.02
C GLU A 167 -40.40 -11.77 19.33
#